data_AF-A0A1J3F5B8-F1
#
_entry.id   AF-A0A1J3F5B8-F1
#
_cell.length_a   1.000
_cell.length_b   1.000
_cell.length_c   1.000
_cell.angle_alpha   90.00
_cell.angle_beta   90.00
_cell.angle_gamma   90.00
#
_symmetry.space_group_name_H-M   'P 1'
#
loop_
_entity.id
_entity.type
_entity.pdbx_description
1 polymer ?
#
loop_
_entity_poly.entity_id
_entity_poly.type
_entity_poly.pdbx_seq_one_letter_code
_entity_poly.pdbx_strand_id
1 'polypeptide(L)' 'YRKMVGKLIYLTLTRPDLCYAVNQVSQYMQEPRRSHWRMVDRILRYIKGTPDQGIWMGNNGNTEIVGYCDADYAGDRG' A
#
# COMPACT_ATOMS: atom_id res chain seq x y z
N TYR A 1 -7.48 -4.81 14.60
CA TYR A 1 -6.77 -3.62 14.10
C TYR A 1 -5.30 -3.92 13.85
N ARG A 2 -4.47 -4.15 14.89
CA ARG A 2 -3.04 -4.53 14.79
C ARG A 2 -2.72 -5.58 13.71
N LYS A 3 -3.40 -6.73 13.73
CA LYS A 3 -3.19 -7.80 12.72
C LYS A 3 -3.51 -7.36 11.28
N MET A 4 -4.50 -6.49 11.08
CA MET A 4 -4.86 -5.98 9.76
C MET A 4 -3.85 -4.94 9.28
N VAL A 5 -3.48 -4.00 10.15
CA VAL A 5 -2.45 -2.99 9.87
C VAL A 5 -1.12 -3.67 9.54
N GLY A 6 -0.73 -4.73 10.26
CA GLY A 6 0.48 -5.49 9.95
C GLY A 6 0.48 -6.11 8.55
N LYS A 7 -0.66 -6.66 8.10
CA LYS A 7 -0.82 -7.15 6.73
C LYS A 7 -0.77 -6.02 5.69
N LEU A 8 -1.34 -4.86 6.02
CA LEU A 8 -1.28 -3.69 5.15
C LEU A 8 0.15 -3.14 5.02
N ILE A 9 0.92 -3.11 6.12
CA ILE A 9 2.34 -2.73 6.11
C ILE A 9 3.13 -3.69 5.21
N TYR A 10 2.88 -4.99 5.29
CA TYR A 10 3.49 -5.94 4.36
C TYR A 10 3.12 -5.64 2.90
N LEU A 11 1.86 -5.30 2.64
CA LEU A 11 1.38 -4.95 1.30
C LEU A 11 2.04 -3.67 0.75
N THR A 12 2.40 -2.71 1.59
CA THR A 12 3.08 -1.48 1.12
C THR A 12 4.45 -1.74 0.50
N LEU A 13 5.06 -2.91 0.78
CA LEU A 13 6.30 -3.31 0.14
C LEU A 13 6.13 -3.61 -1.36
N THR A 14 4.95 -4.10 -1.76
CA THR A 14 4.62 -4.41 -3.16
C THR A 14 3.68 -3.38 -3.80
N ARG A 15 3.13 -2.46 -3.00
CA ARG A 15 2.26 -1.35 -3.42
C ARG A 15 2.59 -0.07 -2.64
N PRO A 16 3.63 0.68 -3.05
CA PRO A 16 4.02 1.91 -2.38
C PRO A 16 2.96 3.02 -2.50
N ASP A 17 2.03 2.93 -3.47
CA ASP A 17 0.87 3.81 -3.60
C ASP A 17 -0.01 3.84 -2.33
N LEU A 18 0.00 2.74 -1.57
CA LEU A 18 -0.74 2.60 -0.32
C LEU A 18 0.03 3.06 0.92
N CYS A 19 1.32 3.38 0.79
CA CYS A 19 2.22 3.62 1.91
C CYS A 19 1.74 4.77 2.80
N TYR A 20 1.25 5.85 2.19
CA TYR A 20 0.68 6.98 2.90
C TYR A 20 -0.55 6.60 3.74
N ALA A 21 -1.53 5.93 3.11
CA ALA A 21 -2.77 5.53 3.77
C ALA A 21 -2.52 4.53 4.92
N VAL A 22 -1.57 3.60 4.71
CA VAL A 22 -1.18 2.59 5.69
C VAL A 22 -0.40 3.20 6.86
N ASN A 23 0.48 4.16 6.60
CA ASN A 23 1.17 4.91 7.66
C ASN A 23 0.16 5.68 8.53
N GLN A 24 -0.82 6.33 7.91
CA GLN A 24 -1.84 7.06 8.66
C GLN A 24 -2.65 6.14 9.60
N VAL A 25 -3.02 4.93 9.16
CA VAL A 25 -3.73 3.98 10.05
C VAL A 25 -2.81 3.29 11.06
N SER A 26 -1.49 3.20 10.81
CA SER A 26 -0.54 2.59 11.75
C SER A 26 -0.30 3.45 13.00
N GLN A 27 -0.40 4.77 12.87
CA GLN A 27 -0.29 5.72 14.00
C GLN A 27 -1.38 5.49 15.05
N TYR A 28 -2.58 5.07 14.64
CA TYR A 28 -3.70 4.78 15.53
C TYR A 28 -3.78 3.32 16.00
N MET A 29 -2.67 2.58 15.90
CA MET A 29 -2.61 1.17 16.28
C MET A 29 -2.61 0.92 17.79
N GLN A 30 -2.28 1.95 18.58
CA GLN A 30 -2.36 1.91 20.04
C GLN A 30 -3.79 2.07 20.54
N GLU A 31 -4.59 2.94 19.92
CA GLU A 31 -5.99 3.19 20.31
C GLU A 31 -6.90 3.35 19.07
N PRO A 32 -7.37 2.25 18.48
CA PRO A 32 -8.16 2.31 17.26
C PRO A 32 -9.61 2.74 17.53
N ARG A 33 -10.03 3.85 16.92
CA ARG A 33 -11.42 4.34 16.93
C ARG A 33 -12.22 3.82 15.72
N ARG A 34 -13.56 3.89 15.79
CA ARG A 34 -14.46 3.49 14.69
C ARG A 34 -14.18 4.22 13.37
N SER A 35 -13.70 5.47 13.43
CA SER A 35 -13.26 6.24 12.25
C SER A 35 -12.10 5.57 11.52
N HIS A 36 -11.08 5.11 12.25
CA HIS A 36 -9.90 4.48 11.68
C HIS A 36 -10.22 3.13 11.02
N TRP A 37 -11.19 2.40 11.55
CA TRP A 37 -11.69 1.18 10.91
C TRP A 37 -12.36 1.44 9.55
N ARG A 38 -13.05 2.58 9.36
CA ARG A 38 -13.57 2.94 8.03
C ARG A 38 -12.46 3.24 7.03
N MET A 39 -11.34 3.80 7.48
CA MET A 39 -10.19 4.05 6.62
C MET A 39 -9.52 2.74 6.20
N VAL A 40 -9.34 1.81 7.14
CA VAL A 40 -8.87 0.45 6.84
C VAL A 40 -9.80 -0.24 5.84
N ASP A 41 -11.12 -0.13 6.02
CA ASP A 41 -12.11 -0.69 5.10
C ASP A 41 -12.02 -0.07 3.69
N ARG A 42 -11.81 1.25 3.57
CA ARG A 42 -11.55 1.92 2.29
C ARG A 42 -10.27 1.42 1.62
N ILE A 43 -9.18 1.25 2.37
CA ILE A 43 -7.92 0.70 1.85
C ILE A 43 -8.16 -0.71 1.30
N LEU A 44 -8.89 -1.55 2.04
CA LEU A 44 -9.22 -2.91 1.60
C LEU A 44 -10.10 -2.95 0.35
N ARG A 45 -11.10 -2.05 0.26
CA ARG A 45 -11.93 -1.92 -0.95
C ARG A 45 -11.13 -1.49 -2.15
N TYR A 46 -10.20 -0.56 -1.97
CA TYR A 46 -9.29 -0.14 -3.03
C TYR A 46 -8.44 -1.31 -3.49
N ILE A 47 -7.77 -2.03 -2.58
CA ILE A 47 -6.98 -3.23 -2.92
C ILE A 47 -7.81 -4.26 -3.69
N LYS A 48 -9.06 -4.51 -3.26
CA LYS A 48 -9.98 -5.44 -3.92
C LYS A 48 -10.43 -4.96 -5.30
N GLY A 49 -10.58 -3.66 -5.50
CA GLY A 49 -11.01 -3.04 -6.75
C GLY A 49 -9.86 -2.80 -7.75
N THR A 50 -8.62 -2.83 -7.29
CA THR A 50 -7.42 -2.64 -8.12
C THR A 50 -6.49 -3.85 -8.07
N PRO A 51 -6.94 -5.09 -8.32
CA PRO A 51 -6.04 -6.25 -8.28
C PRO A 51 -4.91 -6.15 -9.32
N ASP A 52 -5.16 -5.52 -10.47
CA ASP A 52 -4.20 -5.37 -11.58
C ASP A 52 -3.16 -4.25 -11.42
N GLN A 53 -3.32 -3.37 -10.42
CA GLN A 53 -2.38 -2.25 -10.16
C GLN A 53 -1.31 -2.62 -9.11
N GLY A 54 -1.01 -3.91 -8.96
CA GLY A 54 0.01 -4.39 -8.03
C GLY A 54 1.20 -4.92 -8.79
N ILE A 55 2.39 -4.80 -8.20
CA ILE A 55 3.58 -5.47 -8.72
C ILE A 55 3.26 -6.98 -8.74
N TRP A 56 3.08 -7.52 -9.95
CA TRP A 56 2.71 -8.91 -10.19
C TRP A 56 3.94 -9.77 -9.86
N MET A 57 4.05 -10.25 -8.61
CA MET A 57 5.05 -11.22 -8.21
C MET A 57 4.55 -12.64 -8.55
N GLY A 58 4.45 -12.93 -9.85
CA GLY A 58 4.22 -14.28 -10.34
C GLY A 58 5.47 -15.13 -10.16
N ASN A 59 5.35 -16.30 -9.53
CA ASN A 59 6.45 -17.27 -9.46
C ASN A 59 6.62 -17.93 -10.85
N ASN A 60 7.29 -17.22 -11.76
CA ASN A 60 7.53 -17.66 -13.13
C ASN A 60 9.00 -18.00 -13.37
N GLY A 61 9.66 -18.67 -12.43
CA GLY A 61 11.00 -19.27 -12.62
C GLY A 61 12.15 -18.32 -13.03
N ASN A 62 11.88 -17.04 -13.24
CA ASN A 62 12.81 -16.01 -13.66
C ASN A 62 12.61 -14.80 -12.75
N THR A 63 13.61 -14.55 -11.92
CA THR A 63 13.68 -13.49 -10.92
C THR A 63 13.95 -12.14 -11.59
N GLU A 64 13.09 -11.70 -12.51
CA GLU A 64 13.17 -10.34 -13.07
C GLU A 64 12.06 -9.49 -12.45
N ILE A 65 12.44 -8.77 -11.39
CA ILE A 65 11.60 -7.74 -10.79
C ILE A 65 11.56 -6.57 -11.77
N VAL A 66 10.55 -6.52 -12.65
CA VAL A 66 10.29 -5.35 -13.47
C VAL A 66 9.53 -4.34 -12.62
N GLY A 67 10.29 -3.44 -11.98
CA GLY A 67 9.72 -2.28 -11.31
C GLY A 67 9.40 -1.20 -12.34
N TYR A 68 8.11 -0.96 -12.60
CA TYR A 68 7.69 0.25 -13.30
C TYR A 68 7.80 1.41 -12.32
N CYS A 69 8.82 2.26 -12.54
CA CYS A 69 9.04 3.49 -11.81
C CYS A 69 8.38 4.62 -12.62
N ASP A 70 7.22 5.13 -12.19
CA ASP A 70 6.73 6.44 -12.65
C ASP A 70 7.56 7.52 -11.96
N ALA A 71 8.79 7.69 -12.45
CA ALA A 71 9.62 8.83 -12.17
C ALA A 71 9.16 9.98 -13.07
N ASP A 72 8.17 10.74 -12.61
CA ASP A 72 8.10 12.16 -12.95
C ASP A 72 8.37 12.99 -11.69
N TYR A 73 9.63 12.93 -11.26
CA TYR A 73 10.25 13.96 -10.44
C TYR A 73 11.19 14.75 -11.35
N ALA A 74 10.61 15.60 -12.19
CA ALA A 74 11.30 16.69 -12.89
C ALA A 74 10.33 17.88 -12.99
N GLY A 75 10.64 19.09 -12.53
CA GLY A 75 11.91 19.60 -12.08
C GLY A 75 11.76 20.83 -11.19
N ASP A 76 12.74 20.96 -10.32
CA ASP A 76 13.24 22.21 -9.78
C ASP A 76 13.45 23.26 -10.88
N ARG A 77 13.08 24.52 -10.61
CA ARG A 77 13.95 25.71 -10.67
C ARG A 77 13.13 27.00 -10.51
N GLY A 78 13.54 27.81 -9.54
CA GLY A 78 13.15 29.22 -9.42
C GLY A 78 13.26 29.75 -8.01
#